data_AF-A0A165FDJ0-F1
#
_entry.id   AF-A0A165FDJ0-F1
#
_cell.length_a   1.000
_cell.length_b   1.000
_cell.length_c   1.000
_cell.angle_alpha   90.00
_cell.angle_beta   90.00
_cell.angle_gamma   90.00
#
_symmetry.space_group_name_H-M   'P 1'
#
loop_
_entity.id
_entity.type
_entity.pdbx_description
1 polymer ?
#
loop_
_entity_poly.entity_id
_entity_poly.type
_entity_poly.pdbx_seq_one_letter_code
_entity_poly.pdbx_strand_id
1 'polypeptide(L)'
;MPPAPPAPSSIPDNRLGLSPDEVQILRRHQQIALSQAGAGRGRASSTSSSRATTSNASSGGGGRLLLDPGSLSVLAAHFDRLMAAIQARVQMLTAQTQIATQAQYGRASNAMAHADAEIARFRDILRQIDELEVEFDKVRHIRDIVKGFRSRVEALDRRVGR
;
A
#
# COMPACT_ATOMS: atom_id res chain seq x y z
N MET A 1 -57.03 -24.16 28.93
CA MET A 1 -56.43 -23.65 27.68
C MET A 1 -55.34 -22.64 28.06
N PRO A 2 -54.05 -22.91 27.84
CA PRO A 2 -52.98 -21.94 28.06
C PRO A 2 -52.89 -20.94 26.88
N PRO A 3 -52.60 -19.65 27.11
CA PRO A 3 -52.45 -18.64 26.06
C PRO A 3 -51.14 -18.82 25.28
N ALA A 4 -51.22 -18.65 23.95
CA ALA A 4 -50.11 -18.80 23.01
C ALA A 4 -49.00 -17.74 23.20
N PRO A 5 -47.72 -18.07 22.95
CA PRO A 5 -46.62 -17.11 23.00
C PRO A 5 -46.79 -15.99 21.96
N PRO A 6 -46.34 -14.75 22.25
CA PRO A 6 -46.44 -13.65 21.30
C PRO A 6 -45.64 -13.97 20.03
N ALA A 7 -46.28 -13.81 18.87
CA ALA A 7 -45.64 -14.01 17.58
C ALA A 7 -44.48 -13.03 17.37
N PRO A 8 -43.39 -13.44 16.70
CA PRO A 8 -42.22 -12.59 16.48
C PRO A 8 -42.58 -11.33 15.68
N SER A 9 -42.16 -10.18 16.23
CA SER A 9 -42.38 -8.84 15.69
C SER A 9 -41.43 -8.55 14.52
N SER A 10 -41.61 -9.24 13.40
CA SER A 10 -40.79 -8.95 12.22
C SER A 10 -41.33 -7.73 11.48
N ILE A 11 -40.50 -6.69 11.41
CA ILE A 11 -40.78 -5.41 10.78
C ILE A 11 -40.42 -5.53 9.29
N PRO A 12 -41.26 -5.04 8.36
CA PRO A 12 -40.97 -5.08 6.93
C PRO A 12 -39.79 -4.17 6.56
N ASP A 13 -38.93 -4.66 5.67
CA ASP A 13 -37.66 -4.03 5.26
C ASP A 13 -37.82 -2.56 4.82
N ASN A 14 -38.96 -2.22 4.22
CA ASN A 14 -39.27 -0.88 3.71
C ASN A 14 -39.48 0.18 4.81
N ARG A 15 -39.64 -0.21 6.09
CA ARG A 15 -39.82 0.73 7.20
C ARG A 15 -38.50 1.15 7.86
N LEU A 16 -37.40 0.47 7.56
CA LEU A 16 -36.09 0.83 8.09
C LEU A 16 -35.37 1.89 7.23
N GLY A 17 -35.95 2.30 6.09
CA GLY A 17 -35.37 3.32 5.22
C GLY A 17 -34.04 2.91 4.58
N LEU A 18 -33.74 1.62 4.54
CA LEU A 18 -32.49 1.06 4.04
C LEU A 18 -32.56 0.84 2.53
N SER A 19 -31.45 1.11 1.83
CA SER A 19 -31.34 0.80 0.41
C SER A 19 -31.38 -0.72 0.18
N PRO A 20 -31.79 -1.17 -1.02
CA PRO A 20 -31.86 -2.60 -1.35
C PRO A 20 -30.53 -3.35 -1.13
N ASP A 21 -29.41 -2.67 -1.37
CA ASP A 21 -28.07 -3.22 -1.20
C ASP A 21 -27.70 -3.38 0.28
N GLU A 22 -28.04 -2.40 1.12
CA GLU A 22 -27.85 -2.46 2.57
C GLU A 22 -28.67 -3.59 3.20
N VAL A 23 -29.88 -3.85 2.69
CA VAL A 23 -30.71 -4.97 3.13
C VAL A 23 -30.06 -6.31 2.80
N GLN A 24 -29.44 -6.45 1.62
CA GLN A 24 -28.69 -7.66 1.27
C GLN A 24 -27.46 -7.85 2.15
N ILE A 25 -26.75 -6.76 2.46
CA ILE A 25 -25.60 -6.76 3.36
C ILE A 25 -26.03 -7.19 4.76
N LEU A 26 -27.14 -6.66 5.30
CA LEU A 26 -27.65 -7.04 6.62
C LEU A 26 -28.10 -8.50 6.67
N ARG A 27 -28.77 -9.01 5.62
CA ARG A 27 -29.13 -10.44 5.54
C ARG A 27 -27.90 -11.34 5.54
N ARG A 28 -26.84 -10.96 4.80
CA ARG A 28 -25.56 -11.67 4.80
C ARG A 28 -24.92 -11.66 6.19
N HIS A 29 -24.92 -10.52 6.88
CA HIS A 29 -24.39 -10.41 8.24
C HIS A 29 -25.21 -11.21 9.26
N GLN A 30 -26.54 -11.21 9.15
CA GLN A 30 -27.40 -12.03 10.00
C GLN A 30 -27.12 -13.52 9.82
N GLN A 31 -26.88 -13.97 8.58
CA GLN A 31 -26.52 -15.37 8.30
C GLN A 31 -25.16 -15.75 8.90
N ILE A 32 -24.17 -14.85 8.86
CA ILE A 32 -22.85 -15.05 9.48
C ILE A 32 -22.95 -15.06 11.02
N ALA A 33 -23.73 -14.13 11.58
CA ALA A 33 -24.03 -14.06 13.01
C ALA A 33 -24.72 -15.34 13.53
N LEU A 34 -25.73 -15.83 12.82
CA LEU A 34 -26.46 -17.05 13.17
C LEU A 34 -25.62 -18.31 12.99
N SER A 35 -24.78 -18.40 11.96
CA SER A 35 -23.88 -19.54 11.78
C SER A 35 -22.79 -19.61 12.86
N GLN A 36 -22.33 -18.45 13.35
CA GLN A 36 -21.39 -18.38 14.46
C GLN A 36 -22.06 -18.64 15.82
N ALA A 37 -23.32 -18.19 16.01
CA ALA A 37 -24.09 -18.45 17.24
C ALA A 37 -24.58 -19.90 17.35
N GLY A 38 -24.86 -20.58 16.23
CA GLY A 38 -25.26 -21.99 16.19
C GLY A 38 -24.14 -22.98 16.53
N ALA A 39 -22.88 -22.55 16.52
CA ALA A 39 -21.74 -23.38 16.90
C ALA A 39 -21.48 -23.41 18.42
N GLY A 40 -22.13 -22.55 19.21
CA GLY A 40 -21.76 -22.28 20.61
C GLY A 40 -22.76 -22.71 21.69
N ARG A 41 -23.93 -23.26 21.36
CA ARG A 41 -24.98 -23.49 22.36
C ARG A 41 -25.71 -24.81 22.14
N GLY A 42 -25.34 -25.83 22.92
CA GLY A 42 -26.18 -27.01 23.14
C GLY A 42 -25.58 -28.37 22.75
N ARG A 43 -24.49 -28.77 23.41
CA ARG A 43 -24.29 -30.20 23.74
C ARG A 43 -25.40 -30.62 24.70
N ALA A 44 -26.47 -31.23 24.21
CA ALA A 44 -27.26 -32.23 24.95
C ALA A 44 -28.40 -32.79 24.08
N SER A 45 -28.60 -34.10 24.24
CA SER A 45 -29.77 -34.89 23.83
C SER A 45 -29.80 -35.39 22.38
N SER A 46 -29.31 -36.61 22.28
CA SER A 46 -29.76 -37.70 21.40
C SER A 46 -31.18 -37.60 20.84
N THR A 47 -31.29 -38.13 19.62
CA THR A 47 -32.47 -38.79 19.02
C THR A 47 -33.15 -38.03 17.88
N SER A 48 -32.80 -38.46 16.67
CA SER A 48 -33.67 -38.67 15.51
C SER A 48 -34.08 -37.48 14.63
N SER A 49 -34.00 -37.78 13.33
CA SER A 49 -34.93 -37.35 12.28
C SER A 49 -34.83 -35.91 11.77
N SER A 50 -34.15 -35.77 10.63
CA SER A 50 -34.71 -35.20 9.39
C SER A 50 -35.80 -34.15 9.56
N ARG A 51 -35.43 -32.96 10.01
CA ARG A 51 -36.05 -31.71 9.60
C ARG A 51 -34.96 -30.69 9.31
N ALA A 52 -34.35 -30.88 8.14
CA ALA A 52 -33.82 -29.75 7.41
C ALA A 52 -34.98 -28.76 7.21
N THR A 53 -35.10 -27.76 8.08
CA THR A 53 -35.91 -26.57 7.79
C THR A 53 -35.07 -25.73 6.83
N THR A 54 -34.92 -26.23 5.60
CA THR A 54 -34.53 -25.40 4.47
C THR A 54 -35.69 -24.46 4.20
N SER A 55 -35.78 -23.35 4.94
CA SER A 55 -36.49 -22.18 4.46
C SER A 55 -35.56 -21.47 3.46
N ASN A 56 -35.46 -22.10 2.29
CA ASN A 56 -35.10 -21.47 1.04
C ASN A 56 -36.22 -20.47 0.71
N ALA A 57 -36.19 -19.29 1.33
CA ALA A 57 -37.02 -18.15 0.93
C ALA A 57 -36.29 -17.38 -0.17
N SER A 58 -36.08 -18.03 -1.32
CA SER A 58 -35.76 -17.34 -2.56
C SER A 58 -37.05 -16.87 -3.21
N SER A 59 -37.01 -15.64 -3.73
CA SER A 59 -37.93 -15.04 -4.73
C SER A 59 -39.38 -14.78 -4.30
N GLY A 60 -39.69 -13.51 -4.02
CA GLY A 60 -41.04 -12.97 -3.90
C GLY A 60 -41.10 -11.89 -2.82
N GLY A 61 -41.38 -10.64 -3.20
CA GLY A 61 -41.33 -9.48 -2.32
C GLY A 61 -42.07 -9.70 -0.99
N GLY A 62 -41.34 -9.53 0.11
CA GLY A 62 -41.86 -9.80 1.45
C GLY A 62 -40.76 -10.02 2.46
N GLY A 63 -39.72 -9.19 2.42
CA GLY A 63 -38.67 -9.16 3.43
C GLY A 63 -39.25 -8.78 4.79
N ARG A 64 -39.40 -9.79 5.64
CA ARG A 64 -39.77 -9.65 7.04
C ARG A 64 -38.50 -9.94 7.83
N LEU A 65 -37.75 -8.90 8.20
CA LEU A 65 -36.62 -9.02 9.11
C LEU A 65 -37.13 -9.52 10.46
N LEU A 66 -36.83 -10.77 10.80
CA LEU A 66 -37.09 -11.36 12.11
C LEU A 66 -36.16 -10.68 13.14
N LEU A 67 -36.65 -9.56 13.69
CA LEU A 67 -36.08 -8.83 14.81
C LEU A 67 -36.42 -9.57 16.11
N ASP A 68 -35.91 -10.78 16.25
CA ASP A 68 -35.90 -11.48 17.53
C ASP A 68 -34.87 -10.77 18.44
N PRO A 69 -35.17 -10.45 19.71
CA PRO A 69 -34.22 -9.78 20.62
C PRO A 69 -32.85 -10.49 20.72
N GLY A 70 -32.80 -11.81 20.48
CA GLY A 70 -31.54 -12.54 20.37
C GLY A 70 -30.70 -12.16 19.15
N SER A 71 -31.32 -11.95 17.98
CA SER A 71 -30.58 -11.59 16.75
C SER A 71 -29.99 -10.17 16.82
N LEU A 72 -30.67 -9.25 17.50
CA LEU A 72 -30.15 -7.91 17.79
C LEU A 72 -28.95 -7.95 18.75
N SER A 73 -29.00 -8.80 19.78
CA SER A 73 -27.85 -8.95 20.70
C SER A 73 -26.60 -9.51 20.01
N VAL A 74 -26.77 -10.45 19.07
CA VAL A 74 -25.65 -11.02 18.31
C VAL A 74 -25.10 -10.00 17.31
N LEU A 75 -25.96 -9.21 16.68
CA LEU A 75 -25.53 -8.14 15.77
C LEU A 75 -24.74 -7.05 16.53
N ALA A 76 -25.17 -6.69 17.74
CA ALA A 76 -24.43 -5.76 18.60
C ALA A 76 -23.04 -6.29 18.93
N ALA A 77 -22.93 -7.55 19.39
CA ALA A 77 -21.64 -8.17 19.68
C ALA A 77 -20.72 -8.28 18.45
N HIS A 78 -21.30 -8.52 17.27
CA HIS A 78 -20.55 -8.53 16.00
C HIS A 78 -20.05 -7.12 15.63
N PHE A 79 -20.88 -6.09 15.81
CA PHE A 79 -20.49 -4.70 15.57
C PHE A 79 -19.35 -4.28 16.51
N ASP A 80 -19.42 -4.62 17.80
CA ASP A 80 -18.35 -4.34 18.76
C ASP A 80 -17.03 -5.02 18.36
N ARG A 81 -17.10 -6.29 17.92
CA ARG A 81 -15.93 -7.02 17.42
C ARG A 81 -15.34 -6.39 16.15
N LEU A 82 -16.20 -5.93 15.24
CA LEU A 82 -15.79 -5.25 14.01
C LEU A 82 -15.13 -3.91 14.34
N MET A 83 -15.71 -3.13 15.25
CA MET A 83 -15.12 -1.87 15.71
C MET A 83 -13.76 -2.09 16.36
N ALA A 84 -13.62 -3.10 17.22
CA ALA A 84 -12.33 -3.46 17.82
C ALA A 84 -11.30 -3.89 16.76
N ALA A 85 -11.73 -4.67 15.75
CA ALA A 85 -10.87 -5.09 14.65
C ALA A 85 -10.41 -3.91 13.77
N ILE A 86 -11.30 -2.95 13.48
CA ILE A 86 -10.97 -1.72 12.75
C ILE A 86 -9.96 -0.90 13.55
N GLN A 87 -10.19 -0.69 14.85
CA GLN A 87 -9.28 0.06 15.71
C GLN A 87 -7.87 -0.55 15.71
N ALA A 88 -7.77 -1.88 15.88
CA ALA A 88 -6.50 -2.60 15.80
C ALA A 88 -5.84 -2.44 14.42
N ARG A 89 -6.60 -2.55 13.33
CA ARG A 89 -6.09 -2.38 11.96
C ARG A 89 -5.56 -0.98 11.71
N VAL A 90 -6.27 0.06 12.17
CA VAL A 90 -5.85 1.47 12.03
C VAL A 90 -4.56 1.72 12.80
N GLN A 91 -4.44 1.21 14.03
CA GLN A 91 -3.20 1.32 14.81
C GLN A 91 -2.02 0.64 14.11
N MET A 92 -2.22 -0.59 13.62
CA MET A 92 -1.19 -1.31 12.85
C MET A 92 -0.78 -0.55 11.59
N LEU A 93 -1.75 -0.04 10.82
CA LEU A 93 -1.46 0.71 9.60
C LEU A 93 -0.68 1.98 9.91
N THR A 94 -1.05 2.70 10.98
CA THR A 94 -0.35 3.91 11.42
C THR A 94 1.12 3.61 11.76
N ALA A 95 1.37 2.54 12.52
CA ALA A 95 2.73 2.13 12.86
C ALA A 95 3.53 1.71 11.60
N GLN A 96 2.91 0.97 10.68
CA GLN A 96 3.54 0.57 9.42
C GLN A 96 3.86 1.78 8.54
N THR A 97 2.94 2.75 8.43
CA THR A 97 3.18 3.99 7.69
C THR A 97 4.33 4.77 8.29
N GLN A 98 4.38 4.91 9.62
CA GLN A 98 5.49 5.61 10.28
C GLN A 98 6.85 4.96 9.99
N ILE A 99 6.93 3.63 10.08
CA ILE A 99 8.16 2.87 9.75
C ILE A 99 8.53 3.05 8.27
N ALA A 100 7.55 2.94 7.38
CA ALA A 100 7.77 3.10 5.94
C ALA A 100 8.27 4.51 5.60
N THR A 101 7.68 5.54 6.20
CA THR A 101 8.11 6.94 6.01
C THR A 101 9.54 7.14 6.52
N GLN A 102 9.89 6.60 7.69
CA GLN A 102 11.26 6.69 8.23
C GLN A 102 12.27 5.97 7.35
N ALA A 103 11.95 4.75 6.89
CA ALA A 103 12.82 4.00 5.99
C ALA A 103 12.99 4.71 4.65
N GLN A 104 11.92 5.30 4.12
CA GLN A 104 11.97 6.04 2.86
C GLN A 104 12.81 7.32 3.01
N TYR A 105 12.69 8.01 4.14
CA TYR A 105 13.53 9.17 4.46
C TYR A 105 15.02 8.79 4.53
N GLY A 106 15.35 7.68 5.20
CA GLY A 106 16.73 7.18 5.27
C GLY A 106 17.30 6.79 3.91
N ARG A 107 16.51 6.11 3.06
CA ARG A 107 16.92 5.78 1.68
C ARG A 107 17.16 7.02 0.83
N ALA A 108 16.26 8.00 0.91
CA ALA A 108 16.40 9.27 0.19
C ALA A 108 17.65 10.02 0.65
N SER A 109 17.89 10.09 1.97
CA SER A 109 19.08 10.73 2.53
C SER A 109 20.38 10.07 2.04
N ASN A 110 20.45 8.74 2.02
CA ASN A 110 21.63 8.03 1.52
C ASN A 110 21.83 8.29 0.02
N ALA A 111 20.75 8.25 -0.78
CA ALA A 111 20.82 8.54 -2.20
C ALA A 111 21.32 9.97 -2.49
N MET A 112 20.87 10.95 -1.69
CA MET A 112 21.36 12.34 -1.77
C MET A 112 22.85 12.43 -1.45
N ALA A 113 23.29 11.80 -0.35
CA ALA A 113 24.71 11.80 0.02
C ALA A 113 25.61 11.15 -1.06
N HIS A 114 25.13 10.07 -1.68
CA HIS A 114 25.83 9.46 -2.83
C HIS A 114 25.86 10.38 -4.05
N ALA A 115 24.76 11.06 -4.36
CA ALA A 115 24.71 12.01 -5.45
C ALA A 115 25.68 13.20 -5.22
N ASP A 116 25.74 13.72 -4.00
CA ASP A 116 26.66 14.82 -3.64
C ASP A 116 28.12 14.40 -3.78
N ALA A 117 28.47 13.17 -3.38
CA ALA A 117 29.81 12.62 -3.56
C ALA A 117 30.18 12.49 -5.05
N GLU A 118 29.25 12.03 -5.89
CA GLU A 118 29.49 11.91 -7.33
C GLU A 118 29.57 13.28 -8.01
N ILE A 119 28.78 14.27 -7.57
CA ILE A 119 28.88 15.65 -8.04
C ILE A 119 30.25 16.24 -7.71
N ALA A 120 30.75 16.02 -6.50
CA ALA A 120 32.09 16.46 -6.12
C ALA A 120 33.16 15.82 -7.01
N ARG A 121 33.07 14.51 -7.22
CA ARG A 121 33.95 13.78 -8.13
C ARG A 121 33.92 14.32 -9.56
N PHE A 122 32.74 14.61 -10.11
CA PHE A 122 32.64 15.19 -11.45
C PHE A 122 33.22 16.60 -11.52
N ARG A 123 33.04 17.43 -10.49
CA ARG A 123 33.68 18.75 -10.42
C ARG A 123 35.20 18.66 -10.41
N ASP A 124 35.76 17.69 -9.70
CA ASP A 124 37.21 17.45 -9.68
C ASP A 124 37.71 16.99 -11.05
N ILE A 125 36.97 16.11 -11.73
CA ILE A 125 37.30 15.66 -13.09
C ILE A 125 37.28 16.85 -14.07
N LEU A 126 36.26 17.71 -14.01
CA LEU A 126 36.20 18.90 -14.85
C LEU A 126 37.39 19.82 -14.62
N ARG A 127 37.77 20.03 -13.35
CA ARG A 127 38.97 20.82 -13.02
C ARG A 127 40.25 20.20 -13.60
N GLN A 128 40.40 18.88 -13.54
CA GLN A 128 41.54 18.17 -14.13
C GLN A 128 41.56 18.31 -15.66
N ILE A 129 40.41 18.29 -16.31
CA ILE A 129 40.31 18.53 -17.76
C ILE A 129 40.79 19.94 -18.10
N ASP A 130 40.34 20.95 -17.37
CA ASP A 130 40.78 22.34 -17.57
C ASP A 130 42.30 22.49 -17.37
N GLU A 131 42.88 21.84 -16.34
CA GLU A 131 44.33 21.80 -16.13
C GLU A 131 45.06 21.15 -17.32
N LEU A 132 44.56 20.04 -17.83
CA LEU A 132 45.13 19.36 -19.00
C LEU A 132 45.05 20.22 -20.26
N GLU A 133 43.99 21.00 -20.47
CA GLU A 133 43.90 21.94 -21.60
C GLU A 133 45.03 22.97 -21.55
N VAL A 134 45.29 23.55 -20.37
CA VAL A 134 46.42 24.47 -20.16
C VAL A 134 47.76 23.79 -20.43
N GLU A 135 47.93 22.53 -20.04
CA GLU A 135 49.14 21.75 -20.35
C GLU A 135 49.29 21.49 -21.86
N PHE A 136 48.21 21.17 -22.57
CA PHE A 136 48.24 20.98 -24.02
C PHE A 136 48.60 22.27 -24.76
N ASP A 137 48.16 23.43 -24.29
CA ASP A 137 48.57 24.72 -24.84
C ASP A 137 50.07 24.99 -24.66
N LYS A 138 50.65 24.62 -23.51
CA LYS A 138 52.11 24.67 -23.30
C LYS A 138 52.83 23.77 -24.30
N VAL A 139 52.36 22.54 -24.50
CA VAL A 139 52.94 21.60 -25.47
C VAL A 139 52.86 22.17 -26.89
N ARG A 140 51.75 22.82 -27.24
CA ARG A 140 51.59 23.50 -28.54
C ARG A 140 52.61 24.64 -28.70
N HIS A 141 52.80 25.46 -27.67
CA HIS A 141 53.80 26.52 -27.69
C HIS A 141 55.23 25.98 -27.88
N ILE A 142 55.59 24.92 -27.15
CA ILE A 142 56.89 24.25 -27.32
C ILE A 142 57.06 23.72 -28.74
N ARG A 143 56.02 23.11 -29.32
CA ARG A 143 56.04 22.63 -30.70
C ARG A 143 56.35 23.76 -31.69
N ASP A 144 55.78 24.94 -31.48
CA ASP A 144 56.02 26.10 -32.36
C ASP A 144 57.45 26.64 -32.22
N ILE A 145 58.01 26.65 -31.00
CA ILE A 145 59.43 26.97 -30.76
C ILE A 145 60.34 25.96 -31.50
N VAL A 146 60.08 24.66 -31.37
CA VAL A 146 60.88 23.61 -32.03
C VAL A 146 60.82 23.74 -33.55
N LYS A 147 59.66 24.06 -34.13
CA LYS A 147 59.53 24.37 -35.56
C LYS A 147 60.38 25.59 -35.95
N GLY A 148 60.41 26.63 -35.12
CA GLY A 148 61.26 27.80 -35.31
C GLY A 148 62.75 27.48 -35.26
N PHE A 149 63.19 26.61 -34.34
CA PHE A 149 64.59 26.16 -34.31
C PHE A 149 64.94 25.33 -35.54
N ARG A 150 64.07 24.40 -35.96
CA ARG A 150 64.26 23.60 -37.17
C ARG A 150 64.45 24.48 -38.40
N SER A 151 63.60 25.49 -38.60
CA SER A 151 63.72 26.39 -39.77
C SER A 151 65.01 27.21 -39.77
N ARG A 152 65.47 27.64 -38.59
CA ARG A 152 66.76 28.33 -38.43
C ARG A 152 67.95 27.43 -38.76
N VAL A 153 67.93 26.17 -38.32
CA VAL A 153 68.96 25.18 -38.65
C VAL A 153 68.98 24.92 -40.15
N GLU A 154 67.83 24.67 -40.78
CA GLU A 154 67.73 24.47 -42.24
C GLU A 154 68.22 25.69 -43.04
N ALA A 155 68.00 26.92 -42.54
CA ALA A 155 68.52 28.14 -43.17
C ALA A 155 70.04 28.28 -43.02
N LEU A 156 70.60 27.84 -41.90
CA LEU A 156 72.04 27.86 -41.64
C LEU A 156 72.78 26.81 -42.48
N ASP A 157 72.21 25.60 -42.56
CA ASP A 157 72.73 24.50 -43.38
C ASP A 157 72.82 24.90 -44.85
N ARG A 158 71.78 25.54 -45.40
CA ARG A 158 71.79 26.11 -46.76
C ARG A 158 72.85 27.20 -46.98
N ARG A 159 73.26 27.91 -45.93
CA ARG A 159 74.29 28.97 -46.00
C ARG A 159 75.71 28.41 -45.88
N VAL A 160 75.91 27.36 -45.09
CA VAL A 160 77.22 26.73 -44.84
C VAL A 160 77.55 25.66 -45.89
N GLY A 161 76.55 24.99 -46.46
CA GLY A 161 76.71 23.98 -47.51
C GLY A 161 76.98 24.54 -48.91
N ARG A 162 77.35 25.82 -49.04
CA ARG A 162 77.89 26.45 -50.26
C ARG A 162 79.34 26.83 -50.02
#